data_AF-A0A662LZH9-F1
#
_entry.id   AF-A0A662LZH9-F1
#
_cell.length_a   1.000
_cell.length_b   1.000
_cell.length_c   1.000
_cell.angle_alpha   90.00
_cell.angle_beta   90.00
_cell.angle_gamma   90.00
#
_symmetry.space_group_name_H-M   'P 1'
#
loop_
_entity.id
_entity.type
_entity.pdbx_description
1 polymer ?
#
loop_
_entity_poly.entity_id
_entity_poly.type
_entity_poly.pdbx_seq_one_letter_code
_entity_poly.pdbx_strand_id
1 'polypeptide(L)'
;MLAYFVVLLLAKNFTLTYRAKMEIALAQFPFFIEALARTGATAVFVILGYDVIWIVYAYVIGGLAFFLSSIYFFREPVDKPSREYASIYIKFAIPLSIVSVSFIIMTNIDKVLIQLFWGYNQGADYFSVVRVARYINNITVAFGMLLLPTMSAMHAKKKIGEMKEMVLQAERYMSMIIMPAVFLLIFLAKPIIYILLSKQFYTAIPVLQTLPLFALFDTLEKPYQT
;
A
#
# COMPACT_ATOMS: atom_id res chain seq x y z
N MET A 1 -18.12 5.85 8.72
CA MET A 1 -16.72 6.03 8.25
C MET A 1 -15.70 5.83 9.37
N LEU A 2 -15.75 6.57 10.49
CA LEU A 2 -14.81 6.37 11.61
C LEU A 2 -14.85 4.95 12.21
N ALA A 3 -16.05 4.37 12.36
CA ALA A 3 -16.21 3.00 12.87
C ALA A 3 -15.47 1.93 12.03
N TYR A 4 -15.40 2.13 10.70
CA TYR A 4 -14.63 1.24 9.81
C TYR A 4 -13.14 1.26 10.18
N PHE A 5 -12.57 2.45 10.43
CA PHE A 5 -11.17 2.56 10.80
C PHE A 5 -10.88 1.89 12.15
N VAL A 6 -11.78 1.98 13.12
CA VAL A 6 -11.62 1.32 14.43
C VAL A 6 -11.57 -0.21 14.26
N VAL A 7 -12.54 -0.79 13.55
CA VAL A 7 -12.60 -2.23 13.30
C VAL A 7 -11.36 -2.72 12.54
N LEU A 8 -10.91 -1.94 11.54
CA LEU A 8 -9.76 -2.28 10.72
C LEU A 8 -8.45 -2.19 11.51
N LEU A 9 -8.30 -1.20 12.39
CA LEU A 9 -7.14 -1.07 13.28
C LEU A 9 -7.06 -2.23 14.27
N LEU A 10 -8.18 -2.64 14.85
CA LEU A 10 -8.23 -3.81 15.72
C LEU A 10 -7.82 -5.08 14.97
N ALA A 11 -8.39 -5.29 13.77
CA ALA A 11 -8.07 -6.43 12.92
C ALA A 11 -6.59 -6.47 12.50
N LYS A 12 -6.00 -5.30 12.21
CA LYS A 12 -4.60 -5.20 11.78
C LYS A 12 -3.62 -5.74 12.81
N ASN A 13 -3.90 -5.60 14.12
CA ASN A 13 -3.02 -6.12 15.17
C ASN A 13 -2.75 -7.61 15.00
N PHE A 14 -3.78 -8.40 14.69
CA PHE A 14 -3.66 -9.85 14.45
C PHE A 14 -2.73 -10.14 13.26
N THR A 15 -2.91 -9.43 12.14
CA THR A 15 -2.06 -9.62 10.94
C THR A 15 -0.61 -9.16 11.15
N LEU A 16 -0.39 -8.13 11.97
CA LEU A 16 0.96 -7.65 12.30
C LEU A 16 1.72 -8.67 13.14
N THR A 17 1.05 -9.36 14.07
CA THR A 17 1.65 -10.48 14.82
C THR A 17 2.15 -11.58 13.89
N TYR A 18 1.37 -11.97 12.89
CA TYR A 18 1.79 -12.97 11.90
C TYR A 18 2.97 -12.51 11.03
N ARG A 19 2.98 -11.23 10.63
CA ARG A 19 4.14 -10.66 9.93
C ARG A 19 5.40 -10.68 10.80
N ALA A 20 5.28 -10.37 12.08
CA ALA A 20 6.40 -10.42 13.02
C ALA A 20 6.96 -11.84 13.20
N LYS A 21 6.11 -12.87 13.09
CA LYS A 21 6.50 -14.29 13.13
C LYS A 21 7.01 -14.84 11.78
N MET A 22 7.10 -14.02 10.74
CA MET A 22 7.40 -14.43 9.35
C MET A 22 6.37 -15.37 8.72
N GLU A 23 5.16 -15.46 9.27
CA GLU A 23 4.04 -16.24 8.72
C GLU A 23 3.25 -15.39 7.71
N ILE A 24 3.93 -14.92 6.66
CA ILE A 24 3.38 -13.95 5.70
C ILE A 24 2.10 -14.48 5.04
N ALA A 25 2.06 -15.77 4.68
CA ALA A 25 0.88 -16.37 4.04
C ALA A 25 -0.39 -16.24 4.91
N LEU A 26 -0.29 -16.55 6.20
CA LEU A 26 -1.41 -16.40 7.14
C LEU A 26 -1.80 -14.94 7.34
N ALA A 27 -0.82 -14.02 7.33
CA ALA A 27 -1.10 -12.60 7.40
C ALA A 27 -1.86 -12.05 6.17
N GLN A 28 -1.75 -12.69 5.00
CA GLN A 28 -2.38 -12.20 3.75
C GLN A 28 -3.81 -12.70 3.53
N PHE A 29 -4.20 -13.85 4.06
CA PHE A 29 -5.56 -14.39 3.88
C PHE A 29 -6.67 -13.42 4.29
N PRO A 30 -6.59 -12.74 5.46
CA PRO A 30 -7.60 -11.74 5.82
C PRO A 30 -7.72 -10.61 4.81
N PHE A 31 -6.59 -10.10 4.28
CA PHE A 31 -6.59 -9.05 3.24
C PHE A 31 -7.23 -9.54 1.94
N PHE A 32 -7.00 -10.80 1.57
CA PHE A 32 -7.64 -11.40 0.40
C PHE A 32 -9.16 -11.50 0.56
N ILE A 33 -9.63 -11.95 1.73
CA ILE A 33 -11.05 -12.03 2.06
C ILE A 33 -11.70 -10.63 2.09
N GLU A 34 -11.01 -9.64 2.67
CA GLU A 34 -11.43 -8.23 2.66
C GLU A 34 -11.64 -7.73 1.23
N ALA A 35 -10.65 -7.95 0.37
CA ALA A 35 -10.68 -7.51 -1.02
C ALA A 35 -11.83 -8.16 -1.79
N LEU A 36 -12.05 -9.46 -1.63
CA LEU A 36 -13.16 -10.18 -2.26
C LEU A 36 -14.52 -9.67 -1.76
N ALA A 37 -14.70 -9.55 -0.44
CA ALA A 37 -15.94 -9.09 0.16
C ALA A 37 -16.28 -7.65 -0.27
N ARG A 38 -15.31 -6.74 -0.19
CA ARG A 38 -15.49 -5.33 -0.59
C ARG A 38 -15.79 -5.19 -2.07
N THR A 39 -15.02 -5.88 -2.92
CA THR A 39 -15.18 -5.79 -4.38
C THR A 39 -16.48 -6.44 -4.83
N GLY A 40 -16.82 -7.60 -4.27
CA GLY A 40 -18.10 -8.27 -4.51
C GLY A 40 -19.29 -7.40 -4.10
N ALA A 41 -19.26 -6.83 -2.88
CA ALA A 41 -20.31 -5.91 -2.43
C ALA A 41 -20.41 -4.66 -3.32
N THR A 42 -19.28 -4.08 -3.73
CA THR A 42 -19.25 -2.93 -4.64
C THR A 42 -19.90 -3.27 -5.99
N ALA A 43 -19.54 -4.41 -6.58
CA ALA A 43 -20.09 -4.86 -7.85
C ALA A 43 -21.62 -5.08 -7.75
N VAL A 44 -22.08 -5.74 -6.69
CA VAL A 44 -23.52 -5.94 -6.43
C VAL A 44 -24.25 -4.60 -6.31
N PHE A 45 -23.71 -3.64 -5.55
CA PHE A 45 -24.37 -2.35 -5.38
C PHE A 45 -24.44 -1.54 -6.68
N VAL A 46 -23.38 -1.56 -7.49
CA VAL A 46 -23.35 -0.88 -8.79
C VAL A 46 -24.33 -1.53 -9.78
N ILE A 47 -24.38 -2.86 -9.87
CA ILE A 47 -25.27 -3.58 -10.80
C ILE A 47 -26.74 -3.34 -10.44
N LEU A 48 -27.06 -3.27 -9.15
CA LEU A 48 -28.41 -2.99 -8.66
C LEU A 48 -28.79 -1.50 -8.73
N GLY A 49 -27.89 -0.63 -9.20
CA GLY A 49 -28.16 0.80 -9.39
C GLY A 49 -28.31 1.58 -8.08
N TYR A 50 -27.69 1.11 -7.00
CA TYR A 50 -27.71 1.82 -5.73
C TYR A 50 -26.89 3.11 -5.78
N ASP A 51 -27.28 4.07 -4.95
CA ASP A 51 -26.54 5.32 -4.77
C ASP A 51 -25.11 5.11 -4.28
N VAL A 52 -24.26 6.12 -4.54
CA VAL A 52 -22.83 6.14 -4.18
C VAL A 52 -22.60 5.85 -2.68
N ILE A 53 -23.56 6.17 -1.81
CA ILE A 53 -23.43 5.90 -0.36
C ILE A 53 -23.35 4.39 -0.06
N TRP A 54 -23.97 3.53 -0.87
CA TRP A 54 -23.89 2.08 -0.73
C TRP A 54 -22.52 1.53 -1.10
N ILE A 55 -21.86 2.14 -2.09
CA ILE A 55 -20.46 1.86 -2.41
C ILE A 55 -19.56 2.17 -1.21
N VAL A 56 -19.86 3.22 -0.44
CA VAL A 56 -19.16 3.50 0.82
C VAL A 56 -19.40 2.40 1.86
N TYR A 57 -20.62 1.86 1.97
CA TYR A 57 -20.91 0.73 2.87
C TYR A 57 -20.21 -0.58 2.46
N ALA A 58 -19.84 -0.77 1.19
CA ALA A 58 -19.02 -1.92 0.78
C ALA A 58 -17.68 -1.95 1.51
N TYR A 59 -17.09 -0.80 1.86
CA TYR A 59 -15.89 -0.75 2.70
C TYR A 59 -16.15 -1.26 4.12
N VAL A 60 -17.32 -0.98 4.69
CA VAL A 60 -17.70 -1.51 6.02
C VAL A 60 -17.82 -3.03 5.95
N ILE A 61 -18.46 -3.57 4.91
CA ILE A 61 -18.57 -5.03 4.67
C ILE A 61 -17.18 -5.66 4.55
N GLY A 62 -16.29 -5.05 3.75
CA GLY A 62 -14.90 -5.49 3.65
C GLY A 62 -14.18 -5.48 5.00
N GLY A 63 -14.28 -4.38 5.75
CA GLY A 63 -13.66 -4.24 7.08
C GLY A 63 -14.18 -5.26 8.09
N LEU A 64 -15.47 -5.60 8.06
CA LEU A 64 -16.04 -6.67 8.87
C LEU A 64 -15.51 -8.04 8.45
N ALA A 65 -15.47 -8.33 7.16
CA ALA A 65 -14.89 -9.57 6.64
C ALA A 65 -13.41 -9.72 7.02
N PHE A 66 -12.65 -8.62 6.96
CA PHE A 66 -11.25 -8.56 7.41
C PHE A 66 -11.12 -8.87 8.90
N PHE A 67 -11.97 -8.27 9.74
CA PHE A 67 -11.94 -8.49 11.19
C PHE A 67 -12.32 -9.92 11.57
N LEU A 68 -13.42 -10.44 11.01
CA LEU A 68 -13.89 -11.80 11.28
C LEU A 68 -12.88 -12.86 10.82
N SER A 69 -12.33 -12.70 9.61
CA SER A 69 -11.29 -13.62 9.12
C SER A 69 -10.00 -13.50 9.93
N SER A 70 -9.58 -12.28 10.31
CA SER A 70 -8.41 -12.08 11.18
C SER A 70 -8.56 -12.79 12.52
N ILE A 71 -9.73 -12.71 13.17
CA ILE A 71 -10.00 -13.45 14.41
C ILE A 71 -10.03 -14.96 14.18
N TYR A 72 -10.71 -15.40 13.12
CA TYR A 72 -10.83 -16.83 12.81
C TYR A 72 -9.46 -17.49 12.58
N PHE A 73 -8.53 -16.80 11.91
CA PHE A 73 -7.18 -17.30 11.70
C PHE A 73 -6.25 -17.07 12.90
N PHE A 74 -6.62 -16.24 13.86
CA PHE A 74 -5.78 -15.95 15.02
C PHE A 74 -5.72 -17.12 16.00
N ARG A 75 -4.52 -17.66 16.21
CA ARG A 75 -4.27 -18.85 17.06
C ARG A 75 -3.43 -18.57 18.30
N GLU A 76 -3.00 -17.33 18.50
CA GLU A 76 -2.12 -16.97 19.59
C GLU A 76 -2.91 -16.66 20.86
N PRO A 77 -2.36 -16.95 22.05
CA PRO A 77 -2.99 -16.58 23.30
C PRO A 77 -3.04 -15.05 23.43
N VAL A 78 -4.22 -14.52 23.76
CA VAL A 78 -4.42 -13.10 24.07
C VAL A 78 -4.53 -12.94 25.57
N ASP A 79 -3.57 -12.26 26.18
CA ASP A 79 -3.62 -11.90 27.60
C ASP A 79 -4.38 -10.57 27.80
N LYS A 80 -4.76 -10.28 29.05
CA LYS A 80 -5.48 -9.05 29.40
C LYS A 80 -4.59 -7.82 29.17
N PRO A 81 -5.17 -6.70 28.71
CA PRO A 81 -4.41 -5.48 28.51
C PRO A 81 -3.82 -4.98 29.83
N SER A 82 -2.51 -4.80 29.90
CA SER A 82 -1.82 -4.23 31.05
C SER A 82 -1.57 -2.73 30.85
N ARG A 83 -1.69 -1.94 31.94
CA ARG A 83 -1.37 -0.50 31.90
C ARG A 83 0.10 -0.24 31.58
N GLU A 84 0.98 -1.14 31.99
CA GLU A 84 2.41 -1.09 31.72
C GLU A 84 2.70 -1.16 30.22
N TYR A 85 2.20 -2.20 29.54
CA TYR A 85 2.36 -2.33 28.09
C TYR A 85 1.70 -1.17 27.35
N ALA A 86 0.50 -0.74 27.77
CA ALA A 86 -0.15 0.42 27.18
C ALA A 86 0.74 1.67 27.25
N SER A 87 1.41 1.94 28.39
CA SER A 87 2.33 3.06 28.50
C SER A 87 3.56 2.93 27.60
N ILE A 88 4.13 1.73 27.47
CA ILE A 88 5.29 1.48 26.62
C ILE A 88 4.91 1.70 25.15
N TYR A 89 3.81 1.11 24.71
CA TYR A 89 3.31 1.27 23.34
C TYR A 89 2.96 2.71 23.02
N ILE A 90 2.28 3.45 23.91
CA ILE A 90 1.93 4.85 23.67
C ILE A 90 3.17 5.73 23.55
N LYS A 91 4.17 5.55 24.42
CA LYS A 91 5.44 6.31 24.36
C LYS A 91 6.18 6.11 23.04
N PHE A 92 6.10 4.91 22.47
CA PHE A 92 6.69 4.62 21.15
C PHE A 92 5.79 5.06 19.98
N ALA A 93 4.49 4.83 20.09
CA ALA A 93 3.53 5.05 19.01
C ALA A 93 3.27 6.52 18.73
N ILE A 94 3.31 7.41 19.74
CA ILE A 94 3.07 8.85 19.54
C ILE A 94 4.11 9.46 18.58
N PRO A 95 5.43 9.38 18.81
CA PRO A 95 6.43 9.90 17.87
C PRO A 95 6.30 9.27 16.48
N LEU A 96 6.07 7.96 16.41
CA LEU A 96 5.92 7.24 15.15
C LEU A 96 4.65 7.67 14.38
N SER A 97 3.58 8.02 15.09
CA SER A 97 2.33 8.51 14.48
C SER A 97 2.54 9.86 13.80
N ILE A 98 3.37 10.74 14.36
CA ILE A 98 3.72 12.03 13.76
C ILE A 98 4.45 11.80 12.43
N VAL A 99 5.44 10.89 12.41
CA VAL A 99 6.14 10.50 11.18
C VAL A 99 5.15 9.96 10.13
N SER A 100 4.20 9.13 10.57
CA SER A 100 3.19 8.55 9.70
C SER A 100 2.24 9.60 9.11
N VAL A 101 1.80 10.57 9.92
CA VAL A 101 0.96 11.69 9.47
C VAL A 101 1.71 12.57 8.47
N SER A 102 2.96 12.93 8.77
CA SER A 102 3.82 13.69 7.86
C SER A 102 3.99 12.98 6.52
N PHE A 103 4.20 11.65 6.53
CA PHE A 103 4.27 10.85 5.31
C PHE A 103 2.97 10.89 4.50
N ILE A 104 1.81 10.77 5.15
CA ILE A 104 0.50 10.87 4.47
C ILE A 104 0.31 12.25 3.85
N ILE A 105 0.66 13.32 4.56
CA ILE A 105 0.58 14.69 4.02
C ILE A 105 1.51 14.80 2.80
N MET A 106 2.78 14.44 2.94
CA MET A 106 3.79 14.57 1.89
C MET A 106 3.44 13.78 0.63
N THR A 107 2.81 12.60 0.78
CA THR A 107 2.40 11.75 -0.36
C THR A 107 1.08 12.17 -1.02
N ASN A 108 0.34 13.12 -0.45
CA ASN A 108 -0.93 13.60 -1.00
C ASN A 108 -0.97 15.12 -1.22
N ILE A 109 0.06 15.86 -0.81
CA ILE A 109 0.12 17.31 -0.96
C ILE A 109 0.12 17.72 -2.43
N ASP A 110 0.76 16.93 -3.30
CA ASP A 110 0.74 17.06 -4.76
C ASP A 110 -0.68 17.17 -5.31
N LYS A 111 -1.59 16.28 -4.91
CA LYS A 111 -2.99 16.27 -5.36
C LYS A 111 -3.73 17.52 -4.92
N VAL A 112 -3.52 17.93 -3.67
CA VAL A 112 -4.16 19.13 -3.10
C VAL A 112 -3.67 20.37 -3.82
N LEU A 113 -2.35 20.51 -4.03
CA LEU A 113 -1.75 21.66 -4.71
C LEU A 113 -2.20 21.73 -6.18
N ILE A 114 -2.20 20.61 -6.90
CA ILE A 114 -2.66 20.58 -8.30
C ILE A 114 -4.13 20.99 -8.37
N GLN A 115 -4.99 20.45 -7.51
CA GLN A 115 -6.40 20.83 -7.50
C GLN A 115 -6.62 22.29 -7.09
N LEU A 116 -5.84 22.81 -6.15
CA LEU A 116 -5.94 24.19 -5.67
C LEU A 116 -5.51 25.21 -6.73
N PHE A 117 -4.40 24.96 -7.42
CA PHE A 117 -3.80 25.92 -8.37
C PHE A 117 -4.26 25.74 -9.81
N TRP A 118 -4.54 24.49 -10.25
CA TRP A 118 -4.96 24.19 -11.63
C TRP A 118 -6.44 23.83 -11.75
N GLY A 119 -7.17 23.68 -10.65
CA GLY A 119 -8.61 23.44 -10.64
C GLY A 119 -9.01 21.96 -10.68
N TYR A 120 -10.33 21.72 -10.68
CA TYR A 120 -10.93 20.39 -10.52
C TYR A 120 -10.55 19.42 -11.65
N ASN A 121 -10.59 19.86 -12.90
CA ASN A 121 -10.38 18.97 -14.06
C ASN A 121 -8.95 18.38 -14.05
N GLN A 122 -7.94 19.24 -13.89
CA GLN A 122 -6.53 18.85 -13.83
C GLN A 122 -6.22 18.04 -12.56
N GLY A 123 -6.85 18.39 -11.43
CA GLY A 123 -6.77 17.60 -10.20
C GLY A 123 -7.32 16.19 -10.35
N ALA A 124 -8.48 16.05 -10.99
CA ALA A 124 -9.12 14.77 -11.25
C ALA A 124 -8.30 13.89 -12.21
N ASP A 125 -7.75 14.50 -13.27
CA ASP A 125 -6.83 13.86 -14.22
C ASP A 125 -5.61 13.29 -13.51
N TYR A 126 -4.92 14.13 -12.72
CA TYR A 126 -3.76 13.72 -11.96
C TYR A 126 -4.09 12.61 -10.96
N PHE A 127 -5.16 12.77 -10.17
CA PHE A 127 -5.55 11.81 -9.14
C PHE A 127 -5.90 10.43 -9.71
N SER A 128 -6.46 10.39 -10.90
CA SER A 128 -6.87 9.15 -11.57
C SER A 128 -5.65 8.37 -12.07
N VAL A 129 -4.65 9.07 -12.61
CA VAL A 129 -3.46 8.46 -13.20
C VAL A 129 -2.37 8.16 -12.17
N VAL A 130 -2.21 8.99 -11.13
CA VAL A 130 -1.16 8.81 -10.11
C VAL A 130 -1.26 7.46 -9.39
N ARG A 131 -2.48 6.93 -9.24
CA ARG A 131 -2.73 5.61 -8.63
C ARG A 131 -2.17 4.48 -9.48
N VAL A 132 -2.33 4.57 -10.81
CA VAL A 132 -1.80 3.60 -11.77
C VAL A 132 -0.28 3.65 -11.76
N ALA A 133 0.28 4.86 -11.82
CA ALA A 133 1.73 5.06 -11.84
C ALA A 133 2.44 4.67 -10.54
N ARG A 134 1.79 4.79 -9.37
CA ARG A 134 2.36 4.36 -8.08
C ARG A 134 2.13 2.88 -7.77
N TYR A 135 1.26 2.20 -8.52
CA TYR A 135 0.93 0.79 -8.25
C TYR A 135 2.18 -0.12 -8.35
N ILE A 136 3.11 0.23 -9.23
CA ILE A 136 4.40 -0.48 -9.40
C ILE A 136 5.25 -0.48 -8.12
N ASN A 137 5.13 0.52 -7.24
CA ASN A 137 5.88 0.58 -5.98
C ASN A 137 5.45 -0.54 -5.01
N ASN A 138 4.30 -1.18 -5.21
CA ASN A 138 3.89 -2.33 -4.38
C ASN A 138 4.85 -3.51 -4.52
N ILE A 139 5.45 -3.69 -5.69
CA ILE A 139 6.49 -4.71 -5.91
C ILE A 139 7.69 -4.39 -5.04
N THR A 140 8.14 -3.13 -5.05
CA THR A 140 9.25 -2.63 -4.22
C THR A 140 9.00 -2.83 -2.73
N VAL A 141 7.78 -2.56 -2.27
CA VAL A 141 7.38 -2.78 -0.87
C VAL A 141 7.48 -4.26 -0.50
N ALA A 142 7.07 -5.18 -1.39
CA ALA A 142 7.16 -6.61 -1.14
C ALA A 142 8.62 -7.09 -0.96
N PHE A 143 9.54 -6.60 -1.79
CA PHE A 143 10.98 -6.85 -1.60
C PHE A 143 11.49 -6.26 -0.29
N GLY A 144 11.15 -4.99 0.01
CA GLY A 144 11.57 -4.30 1.23
C GLY A 144 11.18 -5.03 2.52
N MET A 145 10.01 -5.68 2.55
CA MET A 145 9.58 -6.49 3.71
C MET A 145 10.52 -7.67 4.02
N LEU A 146 11.20 -8.21 3.02
CA LEU A 146 12.14 -9.34 3.17
C LEU A 146 13.59 -8.86 3.33
N LEU A 147 13.96 -7.74 2.71
CA LEU A 147 15.32 -7.19 2.77
C LEU A 147 15.70 -6.78 4.20
N LEU A 148 14.85 -6.01 4.89
CA LEU A 148 15.13 -5.51 6.23
C LEU A 148 15.52 -6.60 7.24
N PRO A 149 14.69 -7.64 7.49
CA PRO A 149 15.03 -8.67 8.46
C PRO A 149 16.27 -9.47 8.04
N THR A 150 16.47 -9.69 6.74
CA THR A 150 17.62 -10.44 6.23
C THR A 150 18.92 -9.67 6.41
N MET A 151 18.93 -8.38 6.05
CA MET A 151 20.08 -7.49 6.25
C MET A 151 20.40 -7.33 7.74
N SER A 152 19.37 -7.19 8.58
CA SER A 152 19.53 -7.13 10.05
C SER A 152 20.19 -8.39 10.60
N ALA A 153 19.77 -9.58 10.14
CA ALA A 153 20.36 -10.84 10.54
C ALA A 153 21.81 -11.02 10.04
N MET A 154 22.12 -10.55 8.83
CA MET A 154 23.49 -10.54 8.30
C MET A 154 24.39 -9.55 9.05
N HIS A 155 23.88 -8.39 9.41
CA HIS A 155 24.57 -7.37 10.20
C HIS A 155 24.94 -7.92 11.59
N ALA A 156 24.00 -8.56 12.27
CA ALA A 156 24.25 -9.21 13.58
C ALA A 156 25.36 -10.28 13.50
N LYS A 157 25.50 -10.95 12.36
CA LYS A 157 26.54 -11.96 12.09
C LYS A 157 27.85 -11.37 11.53
N LYS A 158 27.98 -10.04 11.45
CA LYS A 158 29.12 -9.31 10.86
C LYS A 158 29.44 -9.69 9.41
N LYS A 159 28.44 -10.17 8.66
CA LYS A 159 28.57 -10.59 7.25
C LYS A 159 28.35 -9.42 6.28
N ILE A 160 29.20 -8.40 6.37
CA ILE A 160 29.03 -7.14 5.61
C ILE A 160 29.21 -7.35 4.09
N GLY A 161 30.10 -8.26 3.67
CA GLY A 161 30.28 -8.60 2.25
C GLY A 161 29.03 -9.22 1.62
N GLU A 162 28.46 -10.24 2.28
CA GLU A 162 27.22 -10.89 1.83
C GLU A 162 26.03 -9.91 1.78
N MET A 163 25.98 -8.96 2.72
CA MET A 163 24.96 -7.90 2.74
C MET A 163 25.07 -6.97 1.51
N LYS A 164 26.29 -6.56 1.14
CA LYS A 164 26.51 -5.73 -0.05
C LYS A 164 26.10 -6.46 -1.33
N GLU A 165 26.45 -7.74 -1.45
CA GLU A 165 26.03 -8.56 -2.59
C GLU A 165 24.50 -8.72 -2.64
N MET A 166 23.86 -8.90 -1.49
CA MET A 166 22.40 -8.99 -1.40
C MET A 166 21.71 -7.70 -1.87
N VAL A 167 22.22 -6.53 -1.46
CA VAL A 167 21.69 -5.22 -1.90
C VAL A 167 21.78 -5.07 -3.41
N LEU A 168 22.94 -5.39 -4.00
CA LEU A 168 23.15 -5.31 -5.45
C LEU A 168 22.27 -6.31 -6.22
N GLN A 169 22.09 -7.52 -5.69
CA GLN A 169 21.19 -8.50 -6.28
C GLN A 169 19.73 -8.04 -6.21
N ALA A 170 19.31 -7.48 -5.09
CA ALA A 170 17.97 -6.94 -4.91
C ALA A 170 17.69 -5.81 -5.91
N GLU A 171 18.60 -4.85 -6.03
CA GLU A 171 18.52 -3.77 -7.02
C GLU A 171 18.42 -4.35 -8.45
N ARG A 172 19.27 -5.31 -8.80
CA ARG A 172 19.26 -5.95 -10.12
C ARG A 172 17.94 -6.65 -10.42
N TYR A 173 17.41 -7.44 -9.49
CA TYR A 173 16.16 -8.17 -9.72
C TYR A 173 14.94 -7.25 -9.74
N MET A 174 14.92 -6.22 -8.90
CA MET A 174 13.85 -5.22 -8.95
C MET A 174 13.89 -4.43 -10.24
N SER A 175 15.07 -4.01 -10.72
CA SER A 175 15.20 -3.26 -11.98
C SER A 175 14.75 -4.07 -13.19
N MET A 176 15.08 -5.37 -13.23
CA MET A 176 14.64 -6.29 -14.28
C MET A 176 13.10 -6.37 -14.40
N ILE A 177 12.36 -6.17 -13.31
CA ILE A 177 10.89 -6.23 -13.31
C ILE A 177 10.28 -4.83 -13.52
N ILE A 178 10.77 -3.84 -12.79
CA ILE A 178 10.18 -2.49 -12.78
C ILE A 178 10.50 -1.72 -14.04
N MET A 179 11.70 -1.86 -14.61
CA MET A 179 12.07 -1.11 -15.80
C MET A 179 11.17 -1.44 -17.00
N PRO A 180 10.92 -2.71 -17.38
CA PRO A 180 9.95 -3.03 -18.42
C PRO A 180 8.54 -2.53 -18.10
N ALA A 181 8.09 -2.68 -16.85
CA ALA A 181 6.76 -2.23 -16.44
C ALA A 181 6.59 -0.71 -16.61
N VAL A 182 7.60 0.08 -16.21
CA VAL A 182 7.64 1.54 -16.37
C VAL A 182 7.60 1.91 -17.85
N PHE A 183 8.44 1.30 -18.69
CA PHE A 183 8.42 1.59 -20.13
C PHE A 183 7.08 1.21 -20.78
N LEU A 184 6.46 0.11 -20.37
CA LEU A 184 5.10 -0.23 -20.82
C LEU A 184 4.08 0.83 -20.43
N LEU A 185 4.11 1.34 -19.19
CA LEU A 185 3.23 2.44 -18.76
C LEU A 185 3.42 3.70 -19.63
N ILE A 186 4.67 4.02 -20.00
CA ILE A 186 5.00 5.21 -20.79
C ILE A 186 4.55 5.04 -22.25
N PHE A 187 4.95 3.97 -22.92
CA PHE A 187 4.65 3.74 -24.34
C PHE A 187 3.18 3.40 -24.58
N LEU A 188 2.54 2.72 -23.62
CA LEU A 188 1.12 2.34 -23.69
C LEU A 188 0.23 3.27 -22.86
N ALA A 189 0.69 4.48 -22.51
CA ALA A 189 -0.07 5.40 -21.67
C ALA A 189 -1.50 5.66 -22.20
N LYS A 190 -1.63 5.92 -23.51
CA LYS A 190 -2.93 6.17 -24.15
C LYS A 190 -3.89 4.97 -24.09
N PRO A 191 -3.52 3.75 -24.55
CA PRO A 191 -4.40 2.60 -24.43
C PRO A 191 -4.68 2.22 -22.97
N ILE A 192 -3.71 2.37 -22.06
CA ILE A 192 -3.92 2.11 -20.62
C ILE A 192 -4.97 3.05 -20.04
N ILE A 193 -4.88 4.36 -20.30
CA ILE A 193 -5.88 5.33 -19.85
C ILE A 193 -7.24 5.03 -20.45
N TYR A 194 -7.30 4.66 -21.73
CA TYR A 194 -8.57 4.30 -22.38
C TYR A 194 -9.25 3.09 -21.72
N ILE A 195 -8.49 2.03 -21.43
CA ILE A 195 -9.00 0.78 -20.87
C ILE A 195 -9.37 0.93 -19.39
N LEU A 196 -8.50 1.57 -18.59
CA LEU A 196 -8.66 1.61 -17.13
C LEU A 196 -9.53 2.76 -16.61
N LEU A 197 -9.60 3.87 -17.34
CA LEU A 197 -10.26 5.09 -16.88
C LEU A 197 -11.36 5.53 -17.84
N SER A 198 -11.00 5.79 -19.10
CA SER A 198 -11.83 6.18 -20.27
C SER A 198 -11.16 7.32 -21.07
N LYS A 199 -11.73 7.64 -22.23
CA LYS A 199 -11.26 8.71 -23.13
C LYS A 199 -11.24 10.11 -22.48
N GLN A 200 -12.07 10.35 -21.46
CA GLN A 200 -12.15 11.68 -20.83
C GLN A 200 -10.86 12.09 -20.11
N PHE A 201 -10.00 11.13 -19.75
CA PHE A 201 -8.73 11.35 -19.06
C PHE A 201 -7.52 11.43 -19.99
N TYR A 202 -7.71 11.62 -21.31
CA TYR A 202 -6.59 11.69 -22.27
C TYR A 202 -5.66 12.87 -22.03
N THR A 203 -6.15 13.95 -21.42
CA THR A 203 -5.35 15.07 -20.93
C THR A 203 -4.30 14.65 -19.89
N ALA A 204 -4.50 13.51 -19.21
CA ALA A 204 -3.57 12.96 -18.24
C ALA A 204 -2.47 12.05 -18.84
N ILE A 205 -2.44 11.84 -20.16
CA ILE A 205 -1.41 11.01 -20.83
C ILE A 205 0.02 11.45 -20.47
N PRO A 206 0.38 12.76 -20.52
CA PRO A 206 1.72 13.19 -20.15
C PRO A 206 2.08 12.88 -18.69
N VAL A 207 1.10 12.85 -17.78
CA VAL A 207 1.29 12.48 -16.38
C VAL A 207 1.67 11.00 -16.27
N LEU A 208 0.99 10.11 -17.00
CA LEU A 208 1.33 8.68 -17.01
C LEU A 208 2.66 8.39 -17.70
N GLN A 209 3.11 9.25 -18.61
CA GLN A 209 4.41 9.11 -19.28
C GLN A 209 5.59 9.58 -18.42
N THR A 210 5.35 10.47 -17.46
CA THR A 210 6.42 11.09 -16.66
C THR A 210 6.51 10.49 -15.27
N LEU A 211 5.39 10.32 -14.58
CA LEU A 211 5.37 9.95 -13.17
C LEU A 211 5.95 8.56 -12.86
N PRO A 212 5.78 7.52 -13.70
CA PRO A 212 6.40 6.21 -13.47
C PRO A 212 7.93 6.24 -13.44
N LEU A 213 8.58 7.24 -14.04
CA LEU A 213 10.04 7.38 -13.94
C LEU A 213 10.47 7.67 -12.50
N PHE A 214 9.69 8.45 -11.75
CA PHE A 214 9.97 8.68 -10.34
C PHE A 214 9.84 7.39 -9.52
N ALA A 215 8.84 6.57 -9.82
CA ALA A 215 8.66 5.26 -9.21
C ALA A 215 9.82 4.28 -9.51
N LEU A 216 10.45 4.40 -10.68
CA LEU A 216 11.67 3.66 -11.01
C LEU A 216 12.80 4.05 -10.06
N PHE A 217 13.05 5.35 -9.87
CA PHE A 217 14.10 5.82 -8.95
C PHE A 217 13.84 5.41 -7.50
N ASP A 218 12.60 5.60 -7.01
CA ASP A 218 12.18 5.16 -5.67
C ASP A 218 12.42 3.66 -5.45
N THR A 219 12.23 2.85 -6.50
CA THR A 219 12.49 1.41 -6.45
C THR A 219 13.98 1.09 -6.35
N LEU A 220 14.80 1.74 -7.18
CA LEU A 220 16.24 1.50 -7.21
C LEU A 220 16.93 1.95 -5.92
N GLU A 221 16.42 3.00 -5.28
CA GLU A 221 16.95 3.50 -4.00
C GLU A 221 16.56 2.60 -2.81
N LYS A 222 15.45 1.85 -2.91
CA LYS A 222 14.88 1.14 -1.76
C LYS A 222 15.86 0.23 -1.00
N PRO A 223 16.70 -0.59 -1.65
CA PRO A 223 17.66 -1.46 -0.96
C PRO A 223 18.67 -0.71 -0.08
N TYR A 224 18.89 0.58 -0.35
CA TYR A 224 19.86 1.41 0.34
C TYR A 224 19.27 2.14 1.56
N GLN A 225 17.94 2.28 1.61
CA GLN A 225 17.21 2.92 2.71
C GLN A 225 16.69 1.94 3.76
N THR A 226 16.75 0.64 3.46
CA THR A 226 16.18 -0.43 4.27
C THR A 226 17.27 -1.02 5.16
#